data_AF-A0A354PBR2-F1
#
_entry.id   AF-A0A354PBR2-F1
#
_cell.length_a   1.000
_cell.length_b   1.000
_cell.length_c   1.000
_cell.angle_alpha   90.00
_cell.angle_beta   90.00
_cell.angle_gamma   90.00
#
_symmetry.space_group_name_H-M   'P 1'
#
loop_
_entity.id
_entity.type
_entity.pdbx_description
1 polymer ?
#
loop_
_entity_poly.entity_id
_entity_poly.type
_entity_poly.pdbx_seq_one_letter_code
_entity_poly.pdbx_strand_id
1 'polypeptide(L)'
;MWSRKGATLSDKSARKEYGLTQEEIIAAIRAGKLQFRESNMHGNPWYRLLRKEVESLVKDKSGQDHLLKMKHQKELAELNSEARKITVRLKAIERRKAELMTELDG
;
A
#
# COMPACT_ATOMS: atom_id res chain seq x y z
N MET A 1 3.32 -1.90 20.24
CA MET A 1 2.94 -0.84 19.26
C MET A 1 3.52 -1.10 17.87
N TRP A 2 4.82 -1.40 17.74
CA TRP A 2 5.50 -1.70 16.46
C TRP A 2 5.24 -3.09 15.85
N SER A 3 4.88 -4.08 16.67
CA SER A 3 4.78 -5.49 16.30
C SER A 3 3.41 -5.92 15.73
N ARG A 4 2.40 -5.04 15.77
CA ARG A 4 1.06 -5.36 15.24
C ARG A 4 1.10 -5.32 13.71
N LYS A 5 0.52 -6.33 13.05
CA LYS A 5 0.42 -6.38 11.59
C LYS A 5 -0.20 -5.09 11.06
N GLY A 6 0.51 -4.42 10.13
CA GLY A 6 0.08 -3.15 9.53
C GLY A 6 0.37 -1.88 10.35
N ALA A 7 0.92 -2.00 11.58
CA ALA A 7 1.18 -0.84 12.44
C ALA A 7 2.40 -0.02 12.01
N THR A 8 3.29 -0.58 11.19
CA THR A 8 4.48 0.09 10.68
C THR A 8 4.49 0.10 9.16
N LEU A 9 5.11 1.10 8.55
CA LEU A 9 5.42 1.16 7.13
C LEU A 9 6.84 1.71 6.91
N SER A 10 7.38 1.54 5.71
CA SER A 10 8.66 2.17 5.33
C SER A 10 8.46 3.64 4.92
N ASP A 11 9.52 4.44 4.96
CA ASP A 11 9.56 5.78 4.38
C ASP A 11 9.16 5.76 2.90
N LYS A 12 9.59 4.77 2.13
CA LYS A 12 9.19 4.60 0.73
C LYS A 12 7.68 4.38 0.59
N SER A 13 7.10 3.53 1.43
CA SER A 13 5.65 3.34 1.47
C SER A 13 4.93 4.60 1.94
N ALA A 14 5.49 5.35 2.89
CA ALA A 14 4.87 6.57 3.41
C ALA A 14 4.75 7.64 2.32
N ARG A 15 5.81 7.81 1.54
CA ARG A 15 5.82 8.69 0.37
C ARG A 15 4.80 8.25 -0.69
N LYS A 16 4.70 6.95 -0.97
CA LYS A 16 3.79 6.42 -1.99
C LYS A 16 2.32 6.43 -1.56
N GLU A 17 2.03 6.05 -0.31
CA GLU A 17 0.66 5.90 0.19
C GLU A 17 0.06 7.24 0.66
N TYR A 18 0.87 8.15 1.18
CA TYR A 18 0.38 9.39 1.80
C TYR A 18 0.89 10.66 1.10
N GLY A 19 1.64 10.53 -0.01
CA GLY A 19 2.14 11.68 -0.76
C GLY A 19 3.13 12.56 0.00
N LEU A 20 3.71 12.05 1.09
CA LEU A 20 4.75 12.76 1.84
C LEU A 20 6.03 12.85 1.02
N THR A 21 6.81 13.90 1.24
CA THR A 21 8.19 13.97 0.72
C THR A 21 9.19 13.39 1.71
N GLN A 22 10.41 13.11 1.26
CA GLN A 22 11.47 12.62 2.15
C GLN A 22 11.84 13.70 3.18
N GLU A 23 11.87 14.95 2.76
CA GLU A 23 12.18 16.11 3.58
C GLU A 23 11.15 16.28 4.70
N GLU A 24 9.87 16.06 4.41
CA GLU A 24 8.78 16.13 5.39
C GLU A 24 8.87 15.04 6.44
N ILE A 25 9.23 13.81 6.02
CA ILE A 25 9.46 12.70 6.94
C ILE A 25 10.64 13.05 7.87
N ILE A 26 11.75 13.55 7.32
CA ILE A 26 12.93 13.94 8.10
C ILE A 26 12.61 15.11 9.04
N ALA A 27 11.85 16.11 8.57
CA ALA A 27 11.43 17.25 9.37
C ALA A 27 10.53 16.80 10.54
N ALA A 28 9.60 15.89 10.29
CA ALA A 28 8.73 15.34 11.33
C ALA A 28 9.50 14.50 12.36
N ILE A 29 10.49 13.73 11.92
CA ILE A 29 11.42 13.00 12.81
C ILE A 29 12.19 13.99 13.69
N ARG A 30 12.79 15.03 13.09
CA ARG A 30 13.54 16.07 13.82
C ARG A 30 12.67 16.85 14.80
N ALA A 31 11.40 17.08 14.45
CA ALA A 31 10.41 17.72 15.31
C ALA A 31 9.85 16.79 16.40
N GLY A 32 10.27 15.51 16.46
CA GLY A 32 9.76 14.52 17.41
C GLY A 32 8.31 14.08 17.17
N LYS A 33 7.72 14.47 16.03
CA LYS A 33 6.35 14.11 15.63
C LYS A 33 6.25 12.71 15.03
N LEU A 34 7.37 12.14 14.60
CA LEU A 34 7.44 10.85 13.96
C LEU A 34 8.54 9.99 14.59
N GLN A 35 8.16 8.86 15.16
CA GLN A 35 9.09 7.86 15.64
C GLN A 35 9.58 7.02 14.46
N PHE A 36 10.88 6.78 14.43
CA PHE A 36 11.51 5.96 13.41
C PHE A 36 12.40 4.88 14.02
N ARG A 37 12.59 3.81 13.27
CA ARG A 37 13.66 2.83 13.50
C ARG A 37 14.38 2.61 12.19
N GLU A 38 15.70 2.61 12.23
CA GLU A 38 16.49 2.18 11.09
C GLU A 38 16.35 0.67 10.91
N SER A 39 16.21 0.26 9.66
CA SER A 39 16.12 -1.13 9.26
C SER A 39 16.88 -1.29 7.95
N ASN A 40 17.40 -2.48 7.69
CA ASN A 40 18.13 -2.76 6.46
C ASN A 40 17.43 -3.88 5.71
N MET A 41 17.21 -3.68 4.41
CA MET A 41 16.68 -4.72 3.53
C MET A 41 17.68 -4.89 2.37
N HIS A 42 18.33 -6.05 2.33
CA HIS A 42 19.30 -6.41 1.29
C HIS A 42 20.41 -5.37 1.06
N GLY A 43 20.93 -4.76 2.12
CA GLY A 43 21.97 -3.74 2.04
C GLY A 43 21.45 -2.31 1.88
N ASN A 44 20.16 -2.12 1.61
CA ASN A 44 19.55 -0.80 1.51
C ASN A 44 18.93 -0.38 2.86
N PRO A 45 19.46 0.66 3.53
CA PRO A 45 18.86 1.20 4.73
C PRO A 45 17.53 1.89 4.41
N TRP A 46 16.55 1.73 5.30
CA TRP A 46 15.24 2.36 5.21
C TRP A 46 14.71 2.70 6.59
N TYR A 47 13.83 3.70 6.67
CA TYR A 47 13.22 4.09 7.92
C TYR A 47 11.90 3.36 8.10
N ARG A 48 11.77 2.65 9.22
CA ARG A 48 10.53 2.07 9.68
C ARG A 48 9.79 3.10 10.52
N LEU A 49 8.59 3.44 10.10
CA LEU A 49 7.75 4.50 10.66
C LEU A 49 6.46 3.91 11.23
N LEU A 50 5.89 4.53 12.26
CA LEU A 50 4.57 4.16 12.80
C LEU A 50 3.45 4.73 11.92
N ARG A 51 2.55 3.86 11.44
CA ARG A 51 1.47 4.26 10.54
C ARG A 51 0.56 5.33 11.14
N LYS A 52 0.23 5.19 12.43
CA LYS A 52 -0.64 6.14 13.14
C LYS A 52 -0.04 7.55 13.21
N GLU A 53 1.28 7.66 13.36
CA GLU A 53 1.96 8.96 13.44
C GLU A 53 2.10 9.60 12.06
N VAL A 54 2.37 8.78 11.03
CA VAL A 54 2.32 9.22 9.63
C VAL A 54 0.93 9.76 9.28
N GLU A 55 -0.13 9.05 9.67
CA GLU A 55 -1.51 9.49 9.46
C GLU A 55 -1.82 10.79 10.21
N SER A 56 -1.35 10.95 11.45
CA SER A 56 -1.51 12.20 12.20
C SER A 56 -0.79 13.36 11.51
N LEU A 57 0.44 13.14 11.05
CA LEU A 57 1.23 14.15 10.34
C LEU A 57 0.52 14.62 9.06
N VAL A 58 -0.04 13.69 8.30
CA VAL A 58 -0.77 13.99 7.06
C VAL A 58 -2.08 14.72 7.37
N LYS A 59 -2.77 14.32 8.44
CA LYS A 59 -4.00 14.99 8.88
C LYS A 59 -3.73 16.44 9.28
N ASP A 60 -2.66 16.69 10.03
CA ASP A 60 -2.25 18.04 10.46
C ASP A 60 -1.83 18.92 9.26
N LYS A 61 -1.23 18.32 8.23
CA LYS A 61 -0.72 19.04 7.05
C LYS A 61 -1.78 19.34 6.00
N SER A 62 -2.60 18.35 5.66
CA SER A 62 -3.44 18.37 4.44
C SER A 62 -4.94 18.29 4.75
N GLY A 63 -5.32 18.22 6.02
CA GLY A 63 -6.70 18.04 6.45
C GLY A 63 -7.19 16.60 6.29
N GLN A 64 -8.33 16.31 6.93
CA GLN A 64 -8.89 14.97 7.00
C GLN A 64 -9.39 14.43 5.64
N ASP A 65 -9.87 15.32 4.77
CA ASP A 65 -10.44 14.95 3.46
C ASP A 65 -9.40 14.41 2.48
N HIS A 66 -8.18 14.95 2.52
CA HIS A 66 -7.09 14.48 1.66
C HIS A 66 -6.65 13.05 2.03
N LEU A 67 -6.62 12.75 3.33
CA LEU A 67 -6.24 11.44 3.85
C LEU A 67 -7.30 10.37 3.50
N LEU A 68 -8.59 10.71 3.62
CA LEU A 68 -9.69 9.83 3.21
C LEU A 68 -9.63 9.54 1.70
N LYS A 69 -9.39 10.56 0.87
CA LYS A 69 -9.26 10.39 -0.59
C LYS A 69 -8.12 9.46 -0.95
N MET A 70 -6.94 9.61 -0.35
CA MET A 70 -5.79 8.72 -0.59
C MET A 70 -6.09 7.28 -0.16
N LYS A 71 -6.74 7.09 0.99
CA LYS A 71 -7.16 5.77 1.47
C LYS A 71 -8.12 5.09 0.48
N HIS A 72 -9.12 5.82 0.00
CA HIS A 72 -10.07 5.30 -1.00
C HIS A 72 -9.39 4.99 -2.34
N GLN A 73 -8.44 5.81 -2.79
CA GLN A 73 -7.68 5.52 -4.01
C GLN A 73 -6.85 4.26 -3.88
N LYS A 74 -6.21 4.03 -2.73
CA LYS A 74 -5.46 2.80 -2.47
C LYS A 74 -6.38 1.57 -2.50
N GLU A 75 -7.49 1.64 -1.78
CA GLU A 75 -8.49 0.56 -1.74
C GLU A 75 -9.03 0.24 -3.15
N LEU A 76 -9.31 1.28 -3.95
CA LEU A 76 -9.76 1.13 -5.33
C LEU A 76 -8.68 0.50 -6.22
N ALA A 77 -7.41 0.85 -6.04
CA ALA A 77 -6.30 0.22 -6.76
C ALA A 77 -6.11 -1.25 -6.39
N GLU A 78 -6.28 -1.61 -5.11
CA GLU A 78 -6.23 -2.99 -4.63
C GLU A 78 -7.38 -3.81 -5.24
N LEU A 79 -8.61 -3.31 -5.17
CA LEU A 79 -9.78 -3.95 -5.76
C LEU A 79 -9.65 -4.13 -7.27
N ASN A 80 -9.14 -3.13 -8.00
CA ASN A 80 -8.90 -3.25 -9.44
C ASN A 80 -7.86 -4.32 -9.78
N SER A 81 -6.80 -4.44 -8.97
CA SER A 81 -5.79 -5.48 -9.15
C SER A 81 -6.38 -6.87 -8.93
N GLU A 82 -7.22 -7.02 -7.90
CA GLU A 82 -7.88 -8.27 -7.58
C GLU A 82 -8.91 -8.67 -8.64
N ALA A 83 -9.74 -7.73 -9.09
CA ALA A 83 -10.67 -7.92 -10.20
C ALA A 83 -9.93 -8.42 -11.45
N ARG A 84 -8.80 -7.80 -11.81
CA ARG A 84 -7.99 -8.22 -12.97
C ARG A 84 -7.47 -9.65 -12.82
N LYS A 85 -6.99 -10.04 -11.62
CA LYS A 85 -6.53 -11.42 -11.36
C LYS A 85 -7.66 -12.42 -11.52
N ILE A 86 -8.84 -12.10 -11.00
CA ILE A 86 -10.03 -12.95 -11.12
C ILE A 86 -10.44 -13.07 -12.59
N THR A 87 -10.48 -11.98 -13.35
CA THR A 87 -10.81 -12.00 -14.79
C THR A 87 -9.86 -12.90 -15.58
N VAL A 88 -8.55 -12.83 -15.30
CA VAL A 88 -7.56 -13.72 -15.96
C VAL A 88 -7.84 -15.18 -15.64
N ARG A 89 -8.12 -15.51 -14.38
CA ARG A 89 -8.47 -16.88 -13.97
C ARG A 89 -9.77 -17.35 -14.63
N LEU A 90 -10.79 -16.50 -14.68
CA LEU A 90 -12.07 -16.82 -15.30
C LEU A 90 -11.89 -17.16 -16.78
N LYS A 91 -11.16 -16.33 -17.54
CA LYS A 91 -10.86 -16.59 -18.96
C LYS A 91 -10.12 -17.91 -19.18
N ALA A 92 -9.19 -18.26 -18.30
CA ALA A 92 -8.48 -19.54 -18.38
C ALA A 92 -9.42 -20.73 -18.18
N ILE A 93 -10.37 -20.62 -17.23
CA ILE A 93 -11.39 -21.64 -16.98
C ILE A 93 -12.35 -21.76 -18.17
N GLU A 94 -12.84 -20.63 -18.69
CA GLU A 94 -13.74 -20.61 -19.85
C GLU A 94 -13.09 -21.23 -21.09
N ARG A 95 -11.81 -20.92 -21.35
CA ARG A 95 -11.05 -21.53 -22.42
C ARG A 95 -10.99 -23.05 -22.26
N ARG A 96 -10.63 -23.54 -21.07
CA ARG A 96 -10.53 -24.99 -20.84
C ARG A 96 -11.88 -25.69 -20.98
N LYS A 97 -12.96 -25.02 -20.55
CA LYS A 97 -14.33 -25.53 -20.74
C LYS A 97 -14.66 -25.67 -22.24
N ALA A 98 -14.33 -24.67 -23.05
CA ALA A 98 -14.57 -24.72 -24.50
C ALA A 98 -13.78 -25.84 -25.18
N GLU A 99 -12.50 -26.00 -24.84
CA GLU A 99 -11.66 -27.11 -25.32
C GLU A 99 -12.30 -28.48 -25.00
N LEU A 100 -12.72 -28.68 -23.75
CA LEU A 100 -13.38 -29.92 -23.33
C LEU A 100 -14.73 -30.16 -24.02
N MET A 101 -15.51 -29.10 -24.28
CA MET A 101 -16.76 -29.24 -25.05
C MET A 101 -16.47 -29.71 -26.47
N THR A 102 -15.47 -29.13 -27.14
CA THR A 102 -15.04 -29.59 -28.47
C THR A 102 -14.51 -31.02 -28.46
N GLU A 103 -13.80 -31.44 -27.41
CA GLU A 103 -13.34 -32.83 -27.25
C GLU A 103 -14.51 -33.83 -27.06
N LEU A 104 -15.64 -33.39 -26.49
CA LEU A 104 -16.83 -34.23 -26.28
C LEU A 104 -17.76 -34.28 -27.49
N ASP A 105 -17.81 -33.22 -28.30
CA ASP A 105 -18.65 -33.12 -29.50
C ASP A 105 -17.99 -33.72 -30.76
N GLY A 106 -16.71 -34.12 -30.67
CA GLY A 106 -15.89 -34.68 -31.76
C GLY A 106 -15.74 -36.19 -31.78
#